data_AF-A0A2I0R3A3-F1
#
_entry.id   AF-A0A2I0R3A3-F1
#
_cell.length_a   1.000
_cell.length_b   1.000
_cell.length_c   1.000
_cell.angle_alpha   90.00
_cell.angle_beta   90.00
_cell.angle_gamma   90.00
#
_symmetry.space_group_name_H-M   'P 1'
#
loop_
_entity.id
_entity.type
_entity.pdbx_description
1 polymer ?
#
loop_
_entity_poly.entity_id
_entity_poly.type
_entity_poly.pdbx_seq_one_letter_code
_entity_poly.pdbx_strand_id
1 'polypeptide(L)'
;MLQFLAVCMLIFNVYRQYLESASLTARRLVSILILFGGSGVAFAFHPIYEGDFSHQYREISLAGAHKDAFEQGLTMIALPGCGFCFEKLEEMKYVKKLYPQLPMHVLVINQDELALESYREESEGLIEVDFFPESTLLKNIITDGFPNLIYKPSGTDQKLINWSNSGFGSASWDYVLTEEGL
;
A
#
# COMPACT_ATOMS: atom_id res chain seq x y z
N MET A 1 13.87 6.81 16.61
CA MET A 1 15.25 6.28 16.60
C MET A 1 15.87 6.22 18.01
N LEU A 2 15.93 7.30 18.79
CA LEU A 2 16.54 7.31 20.13
C LEU A 2 15.87 6.32 21.12
N GLN A 3 14.53 6.27 21.12
CA GLN A 3 13.75 5.36 21.97
C GLN A 3 14.02 3.88 21.65
N PHE A 4 14.15 3.53 20.37
CA PHE A 4 14.49 2.17 19.93
C PHE A 4 15.86 1.73 20.45
N LEU A 5 16.88 2.59 20.30
CA LEU A 5 18.22 2.31 20.81
C LEU A 5 18.24 2.16 22.34
N ALA A 6 17.47 2.96 23.07
CA ALA A 6 17.34 2.85 24.52
C ALA A 6 16.71 1.51 24.94
N VAL A 7 15.66 1.05 24.25
CA VAL A 7 15.04 -0.25 24.50
C VAL A 7 16.01 -1.40 24.20
N CYS A 8 16.73 -1.35 23.08
CA CYS A 8 17.75 -2.36 22.76
C CYS A 8 18.86 -2.41 23.80
N MET A 9 19.34 -1.26 24.29
CA MET A 9 20.34 -1.20 25.36
C MET A 9 19.80 -1.75 26.68
N LEU A 10 18.54 -1.46 27.03
CA LEU A 10 17.91 -2.01 28.23
C LEU A 10 17.81 -3.53 28.16
N ILE A 11 17.31 -4.07 27.04
CA ILE A 11 17.21 -5.52 26.81
C ILE A 11 18.59 -6.17 26.89
N PHE A 12 19.60 -5.56 26.27
CA PHE A 12 20.98 -6.05 26.31
C PHE A 12 21.55 -6.06 27.74
N ASN A 13 21.36 -4.99 28.52
CA ASN A 13 21.86 -4.92 29.89
C ASN A 13 21.15 -5.90 30.83
N VAL A 14 19.81 -6.05 30.71
CA VAL A 14 19.05 -7.06 31.46
C VAL A 14 19.51 -8.47 31.08
N TYR A 15 19.66 -8.73 29.78
CA TYR A 15 20.17 -10.01 29.31
C TYR A 15 21.55 -10.31 29.90
N ARG A 16 22.45 -9.33 29.88
CA ARG A 16 23.79 -9.47 30.44
C ARG A 16 23.77 -9.72 31.95
N GLN A 17 23.04 -8.89 32.70
CA GLN A 17 23.03 -8.92 34.16
C GLN A 17 22.40 -10.20 34.73
N TYR A 18 21.38 -10.75 34.07
CA TYR A 18 20.61 -11.87 34.62
C TYR A 18 20.87 -13.22 33.94
N LEU A 19 21.38 -13.25 32.71
CA LEU A 19 21.55 -14.48 31.94
C LEU A 19 23.01 -14.86 31.67
N GLU A 20 24.00 -14.03 32.02
CA GLU A 20 25.42 -14.43 31.91
C GLU A 20 25.77 -15.62 32.82
N SER A 21 25.16 -15.70 34.00
CA SER A 21 25.35 -16.80 34.97
C SER A 21 24.47 -18.03 34.70
N ALA A 22 23.58 -17.96 33.71
CA ALA A 22 22.66 -19.04 33.37
C ALA A 22 23.28 -20.07 32.41
N SER A 23 22.66 -21.25 32.33
CA SER A 23 23.09 -22.30 31.40
C SER A 23 22.91 -21.87 29.94
N LEU A 24 23.75 -22.41 29.04
CA LEU A 24 23.70 -22.10 27.61
C LEU A 24 22.31 -22.36 27.00
N THR A 25 21.63 -23.42 27.44
CA THR A 25 20.27 -23.76 26.98
C THR A 25 19.25 -22.70 27.39
N ALA A 26 19.29 -22.25 28.66
CA ALA A 26 18.39 -21.20 29.14
C ALA A 26 18.60 -19.89 28.37
N ARG A 27 19.86 -19.52 28.12
CA ARG A 27 20.21 -18.34 27.30
C ARG A 27 19.61 -18.43 25.90
N ARG A 28 19.75 -19.58 25.23
CA ARG A 28 19.18 -19.80 23.89
C ARG A 28 17.65 -19.69 23.88
N LEU A 29 16.97 -20.31 24.84
CA LEU A 29 15.51 -20.25 24.95
C LEU A 29 15.03 -18.82 25.15
N VAL A 30 15.67 -18.05 26.04
CA VAL A 30 15.31 -16.66 26.27
C VAL A 30 15.59 -15.80 25.03
N SER A 31 16.72 -16.00 24.33
CA SER A 31 16.99 -15.29 23.08
C SER A 31 15.97 -15.58 21.99
N ILE A 32 15.56 -16.84 21.85
CA ILE A 32 14.48 -17.25 20.93
C ILE A 32 13.18 -16.54 21.32
N LEU A 33 12.83 -16.53 22.62
CA LEU A 33 11.61 -15.89 23.11
C LEU A 33 11.64 -14.36 22.89
N ILE A 34 12.78 -13.70 23.10
CA ILE A 34 12.95 -12.27 22.81
C ILE A 34 12.78 -12.00 21.32
N LEU A 35 13.38 -12.83 20.46
CA LEU A 35 13.29 -12.67 19.01
C LEU A 35 11.84 -12.87 18.53
N PHE A 36 11.26 -14.04 18.76
CA PHE A 36 9.91 -14.35 18.27
C PHE A 36 8.83 -13.57 19.02
N GLY A 37 8.97 -13.38 20.33
CA GLY A 37 8.04 -12.59 21.13
C GLY A 37 8.11 -11.12 20.78
N GLY A 38 9.32 -10.55 20.64
CA GLY A 38 9.52 -9.16 20.24
C GLY A 38 9.01 -8.88 18.83
N SER A 39 9.36 -9.74 17.87
CA SER A 39 8.82 -9.66 16.51
C SER A 39 7.29 -9.82 16.51
N GLY A 40 6.74 -10.78 17.24
CA GLY A 40 5.29 -10.99 17.32
C GLY A 40 4.54 -9.77 17.88
N VAL A 41 5.06 -9.15 18.94
CA VAL A 41 4.50 -7.91 19.48
C VAL A 41 4.61 -6.77 18.46
N ALA A 42 5.74 -6.63 17.78
CA ALA A 42 5.91 -5.61 16.75
C ALA A 42 4.90 -5.78 15.60
N PHE A 43 4.70 -7.02 15.11
CA PHE A 43 3.70 -7.32 14.09
C PHE A 43 2.27 -7.13 14.57
N ALA A 44 1.97 -7.33 15.85
CA ALA A 44 0.64 -7.09 16.40
C ALA A 44 0.27 -5.59 16.44
N PHE A 45 1.26 -4.70 16.65
CA PHE A 45 1.04 -3.24 16.64
C PHE A 45 1.21 -2.59 15.26
N HIS A 46 2.02 -3.19 14.39
CA HIS A 46 2.27 -2.73 13.03
C HIS A 46 2.05 -3.88 12.05
N PRO A 47 0.79 -4.29 11.84
CA PRO A 47 0.48 -5.39 10.94
C PRO A 47 0.78 -4.99 9.49
N ILE A 48 1.70 -5.73 8.86
CA ILE A 48 2.18 -5.42 7.49
C ILE A 48 1.43 -6.17 6.38
N TYR A 49 0.47 -7.04 6.74
CA TYR A 49 -0.32 -7.86 5.81
C TYR A 49 -1.82 -7.60 5.91
N GLU A 50 -2.24 -6.46 6.48
CA GLU A 50 -3.68 -6.19 6.69
C GLU A 50 -4.48 -6.22 5.38
N GLY A 51 -3.93 -5.70 4.27
CA GLY A 51 -4.57 -5.72 2.97
C GLY A 51 -4.76 -7.11 2.35
N ASP A 52 -4.01 -8.12 2.81
CA ASP A 52 -4.13 -9.50 2.31
C ASP A 52 -5.22 -10.29 3.03
N PHE A 53 -5.55 -9.93 4.27
CA PHE A 53 -6.51 -10.67 5.12
C PHE A 53 -7.75 -9.87 5.49
N SER A 54 -7.80 -8.57 5.21
CA SER A 54 -8.94 -7.71 5.52
C SER A 54 -9.21 -6.69 4.42
N HIS A 55 -10.49 -6.55 4.04
CA HIS A 55 -10.94 -5.54 3.08
C HIS A 55 -11.06 -4.17 3.76
N GLN A 56 -9.95 -3.64 4.27
CA GLN A 56 -9.94 -2.30 4.85
C GLN A 56 -9.84 -1.25 3.75
N TYR A 57 -11.01 -0.85 3.25
CA TYR A 57 -11.15 0.29 2.36
C TYR A 57 -11.88 1.43 3.04
N ARG A 58 -11.64 2.64 2.53
CA ARG A 58 -12.41 3.83 2.88
C ARG A 58 -13.31 4.20 1.72
N GLU A 59 -14.58 4.43 2.00
CA GLU A 59 -15.49 5.02 1.02
C GLU A 59 -15.29 6.53 0.97
N ILE A 60 -15.07 7.07 -0.23
CA ILE A 60 -14.98 8.49 -0.48
C ILE A 60 -16.18 8.88 -1.35
N SER A 61 -17.04 9.74 -0.81
CA SER A 61 -18.13 10.34 -1.59
C SER A 61 -17.61 11.60 -2.28
N LEU A 62 -17.52 11.57 -3.62
CA LEU A 62 -17.20 12.77 -4.38
C LEU A 62 -18.46 13.60 -4.61
N ALA A 63 -18.50 14.81 -4.03
CA ALA A 63 -19.53 15.80 -4.28
C ALA A 63 -18.96 16.97 -5.11
N GLY A 64 -19.72 17.45 -6.10
CA GLY A 64 -19.39 18.67 -6.86
C GLY A 64 -18.39 18.48 -8.00
N ALA A 65 -17.51 19.47 -8.21
CA ALA A 65 -16.64 19.67 -9.38
C ALA A 65 -15.49 18.65 -9.58
N HIS A 66 -15.55 17.53 -8.85
CA HIS A 66 -14.45 16.57 -8.73
C HIS A 66 -14.86 15.13 -9.07
N LYS A 67 -16.13 14.92 -9.47
CA LYS A 67 -16.65 13.60 -9.86
C LYS A 67 -15.90 12.96 -11.04
N ASP A 68 -15.35 13.80 -11.90
CA ASP A 68 -14.70 13.37 -13.14
C ASP A 68 -13.18 13.25 -12.98
N ALA A 69 -12.64 13.43 -11.76
CA ALA A 69 -11.20 13.28 -11.50
C ALA A 69 -10.72 11.82 -11.58
N PHE A 70 -11.66 10.86 -11.52
CA PHE A 70 -11.38 9.44 -11.61
C PHE A 70 -12.27 8.79 -12.65
N GLU A 71 -11.62 8.07 -13.56
CA GLU A 71 -12.27 7.20 -14.51
C GLU A 71 -12.81 5.95 -13.81
N GLN A 72 -13.68 5.22 -14.51
CA GLN A 72 -14.20 3.94 -14.05
C GLN A 72 -13.06 2.92 -13.94
N GLY A 73 -13.17 1.99 -13.00
CA GLY A 73 -12.16 0.96 -12.76
C GLY A 73 -11.12 1.36 -11.73
N LEU A 74 -9.92 0.78 -11.83
CA LEU A 74 -8.88 0.90 -10.81
C LEU A 74 -7.83 1.94 -11.20
N THR A 75 -7.73 2.99 -10.40
CA THR A 75 -6.76 4.07 -10.57
C THR A 75 -5.70 4.02 -9.47
N MET A 76 -4.43 3.96 -9.85
CA MET A 76 -3.30 4.15 -8.94
C MET A 76 -2.85 5.60 -8.95
N ILE A 77 -2.77 6.23 -7.78
CA ILE A 77 -2.05 7.50 -7.62
C ILE A 77 -0.60 7.19 -7.22
N ALA A 78 0.34 7.74 -7.97
CA ALA A 78 1.77 7.47 -7.82
C ALA A 78 2.59 8.75 -7.61
N LEU A 79 3.66 8.63 -6.82
CA LEU A 79 4.67 9.67 -6.62
C LEU A 79 5.82 9.49 -7.62
N PRO A 80 6.41 10.56 -8.17
CA PRO A 80 7.65 10.49 -8.94
C PRO A 80 8.75 9.68 -8.23
N GLY A 81 9.34 8.71 -8.95
CA GLY A 81 10.46 7.89 -8.45
C GLY A 81 10.13 6.93 -7.29
N CYS A 82 8.86 6.61 -7.08
CA CYS A 82 8.41 5.74 -5.98
C CYS A 82 8.58 4.25 -6.31
N GLY A 83 9.53 3.58 -5.65
CA GLY A 83 9.79 2.14 -5.85
C GLY A 83 8.56 1.25 -5.63
N PHE A 84 7.82 1.47 -4.53
CA PHE A 84 6.59 0.71 -4.24
C PHE A 84 5.49 0.93 -5.30
N CYS A 85 5.47 2.10 -5.94
CA CYS A 85 4.51 2.41 -6.98
C CYS A 85 4.84 1.65 -8.27
N PHE A 86 6.13 1.50 -8.60
CA PHE A 86 6.57 0.65 -9.71
C PHE A 86 6.30 -0.83 -9.44
N GLU A 87 6.57 -1.33 -8.23
CA GLU A 87 6.21 -2.71 -7.86
C GLU A 87 4.71 -2.98 -8.00
N LYS A 88 3.86 -2.03 -7.58
CA LYS A 88 2.40 -2.15 -7.77
C LYS A 88 2.00 -2.06 -9.24
N LEU A 89 2.67 -1.24 -10.05
CA LEU A 89 2.44 -1.18 -11.50
C LEU A 89 2.73 -2.53 -12.16
N GLU A 90 3.80 -3.23 -11.77
CA GLU A 90 4.08 -4.59 -12.27
C GLU A 90 2.92 -5.56 -11.96
N GLU A 91 2.39 -5.53 -10.75
CA GLU A 91 1.23 -6.33 -10.37
C GLU A 91 0.00 -5.97 -11.21
N MET A 92 -0.29 -4.67 -11.37
CA MET A 92 -1.38 -4.19 -12.21
C MET A 92 -1.23 -4.65 -13.66
N LYS A 93 -0.02 -4.58 -14.24
CA LYS A 93 0.27 -5.09 -15.59
C LYS A 93 -0.02 -6.58 -15.70
N TYR A 94 0.39 -7.37 -14.71
CA TYR A 94 0.13 -8.80 -14.69
C TYR A 94 -1.38 -9.09 -14.70
N VAL A 95 -2.15 -8.42 -13.85
CA VAL A 95 -3.62 -8.56 -13.80
C VAL A 95 -4.27 -8.09 -15.10
N LYS A 96 -3.83 -6.95 -15.67
CA LYS A 96 -4.32 -6.43 -16.96
C LYS A 96 -4.06 -7.39 -18.13
N LYS A 97 -2.94 -8.12 -18.11
CA LYS A 97 -2.64 -9.18 -19.10
C LYS A 97 -3.61 -10.36 -18.98
N LEU A 98 -4.05 -10.72 -17.77
CA LEU A 98 -5.05 -11.77 -17.53
C LEU A 98 -6.48 -11.32 -17.82
N TYR A 99 -6.79 -10.05 -17.53
CA TYR A 99 -8.12 -9.45 -17.67
C TYR A 99 -8.05 -8.13 -18.48
N PRO A 100 -7.87 -8.19 -19.81
CA PRO A 100 -7.66 -7.01 -20.64
C PRO A 100 -8.79 -5.96 -20.58
N GLN A 101 -10.00 -6.40 -20.29
CA GLN A 101 -11.20 -5.57 -20.17
C GLN A 101 -11.27 -4.76 -18.88
N LEU A 102 -10.49 -5.10 -17.84
CA LEU A 102 -10.51 -4.40 -16.56
C LEU A 102 -9.92 -2.98 -16.75
N PRO A 103 -10.69 -1.89 -16.58
CA PRO A 103 -10.17 -0.54 -16.77
C PRO A 103 -9.17 -0.22 -15.66
N MET A 104 -7.99 0.26 -16.06
CA MET A 104 -6.90 0.57 -15.14
C MET A 104 -6.17 1.84 -15.60
N HIS A 105 -5.84 2.69 -14.64
CA HIS A 105 -5.17 3.98 -14.90
C HIS A 105 -4.10 4.26 -13.84
N VAL A 106 -3.10 5.06 -14.20
CA VAL A 106 -2.10 5.60 -13.29
C VAL A 106 -2.14 7.12 -13.37
N LEU A 107 -2.22 7.78 -12.22
CA LEU A 107 -2.13 9.22 -12.08
C LEU A 107 -0.88 9.62 -11.31
N VAL A 108 0.04 10.33 -11.98
CA VAL A 108 1.31 10.77 -11.40
C VAL A 108 1.17 12.19 -10.83
N ILE A 109 1.59 12.40 -9.59
CA ILE A 109 1.50 13.72 -8.94
C ILE A 109 2.65 14.66 -9.32
N ASN A 110 2.45 15.96 -9.07
CA ASN A 110 3.43 17.05 -9.21
C ASN A 110 3.86 17.46 -10.63
N GLN A 111 3.14 17.05 -11.69
CA GLN A 111 3.41 17.46 -13.07
C GLN A 111 4.88 17.31 -13.51
N ASP A 112 5.54 16.24 -13.08
CA ASP A 112 6.90 15.91 -13.48
C ASP A 112 6.88 15.04 -14.75
N GLU A 113 7.23 15.64 -15.88
CA GLU A 113 7.22 14.98 -17.19
C GLU A 113 8.15 13.77 -17.26
N LEU A 114 9.33 13.85 -16.63
CA LEU A 114 10.27 12.73 -16.64
C LEU A 114 9.72 11.54 -15.84
N ALA A 115 9.06 11.84 -14.72
CA ALA A 115 8.39 10.81 -13.94
C ALA A 115 7.21 10.20 -14.70
N LEU A 116 6.40 11.02 -15.38
CA LEU A 116 5.28 10.55 -16.19
C LEU A 116 5.75 9.58 -17.29
N GLU A 117 6.78 9.98 -18.04
CA GLU A 117 7.35 9.13 -19.09
C GLU A 117 7.93 7.83 -18.52
N SER A 118 8.57 7.87 -17.35
CA SER A 118 9.05 6.65 -16.69
C SER A 118 7.92 5.67 -16.40
N TYR A 119 6.76 6.15 -15.91
CA TYR A 119 5.59 5.30 -15.68
C TYR A 119 4.94 4.83 -16.99
N ARG A 120 4.93 5.66 -18.05
CA ARG A 120 4.43 5.27 -19.38
C ARG A 120 5.27 4.17 -20.00
N GLU A 121 6.59 4.31 -19.97
CA GLU A 121 7.53 3.29 -20.44
C GLU A 121 7.32 1.98 -19.67
N GLU A 122 7.29 2.05 -18.34
CA GLU A 122 7.07 0.86 -17.51
C GLU A 122 5.69 0.25 -17.73
N SER A 123 4.65 1.04 -18.04
CA SER A 123 3.31 0.51 -18.31
C SER A 123 3.22 -0.35 -19.58
N GLU A 124 4.23 -0.29 -20.46
CA GLU A 124 4.25 -0.94 -21.78
C GLU A 124 3.01 -0.62 -22.65
N GLY A 125 2.33 0.51 -22.38
CA GLY A 125 1.09 0.89 -23.06
C GLY A 125 -0.13 0.02 -22.69
N LEU A 126 -0.03 -0.85 -21.68
CA LEU A 126 -1.13 -1.69 -21.21
C LEU A 126 -2.11 -0.95 -20.30
N ILE A 127 -1.61 0.08 -19.61
CA ILE A 127 -2.31 0.87 -18.61
C ILE A 127 -2.08 2.33 -18.98
N GLU A 128 -3.15 3.12 -18.99
CA GLU A 128 -3.07 4.54 -19.29
C GLU A 128 -2.42 5.31 -18.13
N VAL A 129 -1.53 6.25 -18.46
CA VAL A 129 -0.75 7.00 -17.48
C VAL A 129 -0.82 8.49 -17.80
N ASP A 130 -1.36 9.26 -16.86
CA ASP A 130 -1.54 10.70 -16.96
C ASP A 130 -1.16 11.42 -15.67
N PHE A 131 -1.15 12.75 -15.72
CA PHE A 131 -0.97 13.56 -14.51
C PHE A 131 -2.22 13.55 -13.65
N PHE A 132 -2.01 13.48 -12.34
CA PHE A 132 -3.07 13.78 -11.39
C PHE A 132 -3.52 15.24 -11.58
N PRO A 133 -4.83 15.51 -11.71
CA PRO A 133 -5.32 16.86 -11.96
C PRO A 133 -4.98 17.79 -10.80
N GLU A 134 -4.57 19.02 -11.10
CA GLU A 134 -4.34 20.05 -10.09
C GLU A 134 -5.62 20.27 -9.28
N SER A 135 -5.65 19.75 -8.06
CA SER A 135 -6.84 19.78 -7.22
C SER A 135 -6.49 19.73 -5.74
N THR A 136 -7.32 20.37 -4.94
CA THR A 136 -7.27 20.27 -3.48
C THR A 136 -7.68 18.88 -2.97
N LEU A 137 -8.21 18.01 -3.85
CA LEU A 137 -8.62 16.64 -3.56
C LEU A 137 -7.50 15.77 -3.02
N LEU A 138 -6.27 15.98 -3.49
CA LEU A 138 -5.14 15.12 -3.15
C LEU A 138 -4.98 14.96 -1.63
N LYS A 139 -5.17 16.05 -0.87
CA LYS A 139 -5.06 16.04 0.60
C LYS A 139 -6.21 15.32 1.31
N ASN A 140 -7.38 15.25 0.68
CA ASN A 140 -8.56 14.60 1.25
C ASN A 140 -8.57 13.10 0.92
N ILE A 141 -8.01 12.73 -0.22
CA ILE A 141 -8.02 11.36 -0.74
C ILE A 141 -6.82 10.57 -0.21
N ILE A 142 -5.63 11.17 -0.15
CA ILE A 142 -4.40 10.48 0.24
C ILE A 142 -4.14 10.68 1.72
N THR A 143 -4.35 9.65 2.53
CA THR A 143 -4.12 9.68 3.98
C THR A 143 -2.85 8.97 4.41
N ASP A 144 -2.49 7.85 3.74
CA ASP A 144 -1.53 6.88 4.29
C ASP A 144 -0.38 6.55 3.33
N GLY A 145 -0.03 7.49 2.44
CA GLY A 145 1.11 7.38 1.53
C GLY A 145 0.79 6.78 0.17
N PHE A 146 1.84 6.46 -0.58
CA PHE A 146 1.81 6.00 -1.96
C PHE A 146 2.41 4.57 -2.09
N PRO A 147 2.00 3.77 -3.10
CA PRO A 147 0.88 4.03 -4.00
C PRO A 147 -0.46 4.06 -3.25
N ASN A 148 -1.41 4.82 -3.79
CA ASN A 148 -2.75 4.92 -3.23
C ASN A 148 -3.75 4.47 -4.30
N LEU A 149 -4.55 3.44 -4.02
CA LEU A 149 -5.43 2.84 -5.02
C LEU A 149 -6.87 3.27 -4.81
N ILE A 150 -7.52 3.62 -5.92
CA ILE A 150 -8.89 4.11 -5.94
C ILE A 150 -9.65 3.30 -6.97
N TYR A 151 -10.72 2.67 -6.55
CA TYR A 151 -11.62 1.96 -7.44
C TYR A 151 -12.94 2.72 -7.55
N LYS A 152 -13.36 2.94 -8.79
CA LYS A 152 -14.65 3.51 -9.14
C LYS A 152 -15.50 2.40 -9.80
N PRO A 153 -16.49 1.83 -9.09
CA PRO A 153 -17.32 0.77 -9.63
C PRO A 153 -18.12 1.21 -10.86
N SER A 154 -18.27 0.27 -11.79
CA SER A 154 -19.16 0.37 -12.95
C SER A 154 -20.58 0.79 -12.54
N GLY A 155 -21.08 1.89 -13.11
CA GLY A 155 -22.47 2.34 -12.91
C GLY A 155 -22.74 3.18 -11.65
N THR A 156 -21.72 3.59 -10.89
CA THR A 156 -21.88 4.47 -9.73
C THR A 156 -21.02 5.74 -9.82
N ASP A 157 -21.64 6.90 -10.03
CA ASP A 157 -20.93 8.18 -10.23
C ASP A 157 -20.46 8.87 -8.94
N GLN A 158 -20.77 8.33 -7.77
CA GLN A 158 -20.59 9.05 -6.50
C GLN A 158 -19.72 8.32 -5.48
N LYS A 159 -19.44 7.03 -5.70
CA LYS A 159 -18.75 6.19 -4.73
C LYS A 159 -17.36 5.84 -5.25
N LEU A 160 -16.35 6.26 -4.51
CA LEU A 160 -14.99 5.78 -4.67
C LEU A 160 -14.62 4.89 -3.50
N ILE A 161 -13.94 3.80 -3.80
CA ILE A 161 -13.35 2.91 -2.82
C ILE A 161 -11.86 3.16 -2.81
N ASN A 162 -11.31 3.47 -1.64
CA ASN A 162 -9.92 3.85 -1.50
C ASN A 162 -9.17 2.88 -0.58
N TRP A 163 -8.00 2.45 -1.04
CA TRP A 163 -7.05 1.69 -0.23
C TRP A 163 -5.73 2.44 -0.13
N SER A 164 -5.14 2.39 1.06
CA SER A 164 -3.76 2.76 1.28
C SER A 164 -2.80 1.72 0.67
N ASN A 165 -1.51 2.05 0.64
CA ASN A 165 -0.47 1.12 0.19
C ASN A 165 -0.53 -0.24 0.92
N SER A 166 -0.70 -0.23 2.24
CA SER A 166 -0.78 -1.46 3.04
C SER A 166 -2.17 -2.12 3.06
N GLY A 167 -3.21 -1.40 2.62
CA GLY A 167 -4.59 -1.89 2.59
C GLY A 167 -4.95 -2.59 1.27
N PHE A 168 -4.12 -2.48 0.23
CA PHE A 168 -4.39 -3.09 -1.06
C PHE A 168 -3.60 -4.39 -1.26
N GLY A 169 -4.26 -5.51 -1.00
CA GLY A 169 -3.70 -6.86 -1.17
C GLY A 169 -4.60 -7.79 -1.98
N SER A 170 -4.45 -9.09 -1.78
CA SER A 170 -5.16 -10.13 -2.57
C SER A 170 -6.68 -10.02 -2.43
N ALA A 171 -7.17 -9.78 -1.23
CA ALA A 171 -8.60 -9.54 -0.97
C ALA A 171 -9.13 -8.34 -1.77
N SER A 172 -8.36 -7.26 -1.90
CA SER A 172 -8.76 -6.09 -2.69
C SER A 172 -8.83 -6.40 -4.18
N TRP A 173 -7.93 -7.23 -4.70
CA TRP A 173 -8.02 -7.74 -6.08
C TRP A 173 -9.28 -8.56 -6.33
N ASP A 174 -9.57 -9.52 -5.45
CA ASP A 174 -10.77 -10.36 -5.55
C ASP A 174 -12.04 -9.51 -5.56
N TYR A 175 -12.07 -8.46 -4.73
CA TYR A 175 -13.18 -7.50 -4.69
C TYR A 175 -13.35 -6.77 -6.03
N VAL A 176 -12.27 -6.19 -6.57
CA VAL A 176 -12.32 -5.45 -7.84
C VAL A 176 -12.76 -6.35 -8.99
N LEU A 177 -12.23 -7.57 -9.06
CA LEU A 177 -12.61 -8.54 -10.10
C LEU A 177 -14.08 -8.95 -9.99
N THR A 178 -14.55 -9.22 -8.76
CA THR A 178 -15.96 -9.59 -8.52
C THR A 178 -16.92 -8.48 -8.92
N GLU A 179 -16.62 -7.22 -8.58
CA GLU A 179 -17.46 -6.07 -8.93
C GLU A 179 -17.51 -5.81 -10.44
N GLU A 180 -16.44 -6.14 -11.17
CA GLU A 180 -16.41 -6.11 -12.64
C GLU A 180 -16.94 -7.39 -13.31
N GLY A 181 -17.33 -8.39 -12.51
CA GLY A 181 -17.87 -9.67 -12.99
C GLY A 181 -16.84 -10.57 -13.68
N LEU A 182 -15.58 -10.54 -13.23
CA LEU A 182 -14.42 -11.24 -13.80
C LEU A 182 -13.95 -12.44 -12.97
#